data_AF-A0A3B9H5F4-F1
#
_entry.id   AF-A0A3B9H5F4-F1
#
_cell.length_a   1.000
_cell.length_b   1.000
_cell.length_c   1.000
_cell.angle_alpha   90.00
_cell.angle_beta   90.00
_cell.angle_gamma   90.00
#
_symmetry.space_group_name_H-M   'P 1'
#
loop_
_entity.id
_entity.type
_entity.pdbx_description
1 polymer ?
#
loop_
_entity_poly.entity_id
_entity_poly.type
_entity_poly.pdbx_seq_one_letter_code
_entity_poly.pdbx_strand_id
1 'polypeptide(L)'
;MKLNCTFQDISDVLGANSSCKDPIQAVIIDSRKPIRGKEVLFIAIKGPNNDGHKYVEQLIHEGVTHFLVNDDFETEGLDGNFIKVTNTLDGLQALAGWHRGRFSYPVIAITGSAGKTSVKEWLYQLLKDNYNIVRSPKSYNSQVGVPLSLFEMTEKHNLAIIEAGISHPSEMVRLERMIRPTYGILTNIGSSHAHNFDSEIEHNSEKYSLFEGVDWFVDGASDEFEKELKSVPEEFKISDKASVQNAAICWAFLKRFDPEGYSSYKKGFSDLEKLALRLEVQQGINNNIIVNDSYNSDVGGLEIALDLASNQPKKGLVLILSDLVADQASKPDLYGKIAKIIQDYKVEKVIGIGTDIQLLKDHIPEFIHFPSVSAIDSTVLTEISNSCILLKGARKYRFETLGTLLQEKHHDTVLEINLKALEHNLNVFRSKLNGAKIMCMVKAFGYGAGDLEIAKLMQRQGVDALGVAYADEGIALRAEGIKLPILVMNAEPAAFNGIIENRLEPVIYNSRILDEFIRELINYGETGYPIHIELETGMNRLGLLYNELPDLCSQLNAQPEVSVQSVFSHLAVSENPGEDDFTKIQ
;
A
#
# COMPACT_ATOMS: atom_id res chain seq x y z
N MET A 1 -9.05 -5.75 11.27
CA MET A 1 -9.96 -4.67 11.71
C MET A 1 -10.67 -5.14 12.96
N LYS A 2 -11.15 -4.24 13.82
CA LYS A 2 -11.73 -4.61 15.12
C LYS A 2 -13.20 -5.01 14.98
N LEU A 3 -13.61 -6.10 15.60
CA LEU A 3 -15.00 -6.50 15.66
C LEU A 3 -15.17 -7.32 16.93
N ASN A 4 -15.84 -6.76 17.95
CA ASN A 4 -16.03 -7.45 19.23
C ASN A 4 -17.46 -7.99 19.29
N CYS A 5 -17.63 -9.28 19.02
CA CYS A 5 -18.90 -10.00 19.05
C CYS A 5 -18.65 -11.51 19.15
N THR A 6 -19.70 -12.33 19.15
CA THR A 6 -19.57 -13.78 19.03
C THR A 6 -19.76 -14.23 17.59
N PHE A 7 -19.26 -15.42 17.26
CA PHE A 7 -19.52 -16.03 15.96
C PHE A 7 -21.03 -16.27 15.72
N GLN A 8 -21.79 -16.53 16.78
CA GLN A 8 -23.26 -16.61 16.74
C GLN A 8 -23.89 -15.28 16.33
N ASP A 9 -23.45 -14.14 16.88
CA ASP A 9 -23.97 -12.82 16.49
C ASP A 9 -23.79 -12.58 14.98
N ILE A 10 -22.63 -12.95 14.44
CA ILE A 10 -22.36 -12.84 13.00
C ILE A 10 -23.30 -13.74 12.20
N SER A 11 -23.52 -14.96 12.67
CA SER A 11 -24.47 -15.90 12.05
C SER A 11 -25.90 -15.34 12.02
N ASP A 12 -26.36 -14.77 13.13
CA ASP A 12 -27.70 -14.20 13.26
C ASP A 12 -27.89 -13.00 12.31
N VAL A 13 -26.87 -12.12 12.21
CA VAL A 13 -26.86 -10.97 11.28
C VAL A 13 -26.95 -11.41 9.82
N LEU A 14 -26.29 -12.52 9.49
CA LEU A 14 -26.22 -13.04 8.13
C LEU A 14 -27.35 -14.04 7.81
N GLY A 15 -28.26 -14.29 8.75
CA GLY A 15 -29.37 -15.24 8.57
C GLY A 15 -28.91 -16.70 8.45
N ALA A 16 -27.74 -17.03 8.98
CA ALA A 16 -27.20 -18.39 9.01
C ALA A 16 -27.48 -19.07 10.36
N ASN A 17 -27.40 -20.40 10.38
CA ASN A 17 -27.62 -21.20 11.60
C ASN A 17 -26.28 -21.64 12.21
N SER A 18 -25.81 -20.95 13.24
CA SER A 18 -24.67 -21.36 14.06
C SER A 18 -24.96 -21.10 15.53
N SER A 19 -24.60 -22.07 16.38
CA SER A 19 -24.68 -21.94 17.85
C SER A 19 -23.31 -21.73 18.50
N CYS A 20 -22.26 -21.55 17.70
CA CYS A 20 -20.90 -21.32 18.17
C CYS A 20 -20.77 -19.91 18.77
N LYS A 21 -20.42 -19.85 20.05
CA LYS A 21 -20.33 -18.60 20.84
C LYS A 21 -18.90 -18.10 21.02
N ASP A 22 -17.98 -18.60 20.21
CA ASP A 22 -16.58 -18.18 20.28
C ASP A 22 -16.48 -16.67 20.06
N PRO A 23 -15.63 -15.98 20.84
CA PRO A 23 -15.42 -14.55 20.68
C PRO A 23 -14.69 -14.29 19.37
N ILE A 24 -15.21 -13.36 18.58
CA ILE A 24 -14.50 -12.74 17.47
C ILE A 24 -14.09 -11.34 17.94
N GLN A 25 -12.81 -11.02 17.76
CA GLN A 25 -12.22 -9.72 18.06
C GLN A 25 -11.70 -9.01 16.80
N ALA A 26 -11.47 -9.77 15.71
CA ALA A 26 -10.94 -9.21 14.48
C ALA A 26 -11.54 -9.83 13.22
N VAL A 27 -11.66 -8.99 12.19
CA VAL A 27 -11.98 -9.40 10.82
C VAL A 27 -10.77 -9.19 9.91
N ILE A 28 -10.48 -10.20 9.09
CA ILE A 28 -9.48 -10.15 8.02
C ILE A 28 -10.06 -10.65 6.69
N ILE A 29 -9.58 -10.07 5.58
CA ILE A 29 -9.93 -10.48 4.21
C ILE A 29 -8.68 -10.79 3.36
N ASP A 30 -7.49 -10.61 3.95
CA ASP A 30 -6.20 -10.80 3.30
C ASP A 30 -5.44 -11.85 4.11
N SER A 31 -5.24 -13.02 3.50
CA SER A 31 -4.58 -14.16 4.11
C SER A 31 -3.13 -13.86 4.49
N ARG A 32 -2.50 -12.81 3.96
CA ARG A 32 -1.10 -12.46 4.28
C ARG A 32 -0.94 -11.66 5.57
N LYS A 33 -2.03 -11.20 6.19
CA LYS A 33 -1.95 -10.42 7.44
C LYS A 33 -1.50 -11.32 8.59
N PRO A 34 -0.63 -10.86 9.50
CA PRO A 34 -0.03 -11.71 10.55
C PRO A 34 -0.99 -12.09 11.69
N ILE A 35 -2.21 -11.56 11.69
CA ILE A 35 -3.18 -11.82 12.77
C ILE A 35 -3.75 -13.23 12.59
N ARG A 36 -3.52 -14.09 13.58
CA ARG A 36 -3.93 -15.51 13.63
C ARG A 36 -4.55 -15.84 14.98
N GLY A 37 -5.29 -16.95 15.02
CA GLY A 37 -5.89 -17.48 16.24
C GLY A 37 -7.41 -17.57 16.18
N LYS A 38 -7.97 -18.09 17.27
CA LYS A 38 -9.39 -18.45 17.37
C LYS A 38 -10.36 -17.28 17.47
N GLU A 39 -9.86 -16.05 17.59
CA GLU A 39 -10.67 -14.84 17.73
C GLU A 39 -10.78 -14.03 16.43
N VAL A 40 -10.42 -14.66 15.31
CA VAL A 40 -10.32 -14.02 14.00
C VAL A 40 -11.33 -14.64 13.06
N LEU A 41 -12.17 -13.79 12.45
CA LEU A 41 -13.00 -14.15 11.31
C LEU A 41 -12.25 -13.85 10.00
N PHE A 42 -12.02 -14.87 9.19
CA PHE A 42 -11.60 -14.70 7.80
C PHE A 42 -12.82 -14.66 6.88
N ILE A 43 -12.93 -13.60 6.08
CA ILE A 43 -13.99 -13.47 5.06
C ILE A 43 -13.37 -13.71 3.68
N ALA A 44 -13.77 -14.81 3.04
CA ALA A 44 -13.26 -15.22 1.74
C ALA A 44 -13.92 -14.39 0.62
N ILE A 45 -13.28 -13.27 0.25
CA ILE A 45 -13.77 -12.41 -0.85
C ILE A 45 -13.25 -12.94 -2.20
N LYS A 46 -14.16 -13.07 -3.16
CA LYS A 46 -13.84 -13.35 -4.56
C LYS A 46 -13.67 -12.05 -5.33
N GLY A 47 -12.45 -11.77 -5.77
CA GLY A 47 -12.11 -10.61 -6.59
C GLY A 47 -11.80 -10.98 -8.04
N PRO A 48 -11.52 -9.99 -8.91
CA PRO A 48 -11.25 -10.24 -10.33
C PRO A 48 -9.94 -10.98 -10.58
N ASN A 49 -8.94 -10.81 -9.70
CA ASN A 49 -7.61 -11.39 -9.86
C ASN A 49 -7.33 -12.55 -8.89
N ASN A 50 -8.16 -12.73 -7.87
CA ASN A 50 -7.91 -13.71 -6.82
C ASN A 50 -9.19 -14.14 -6.11
N ASP A 51 -9.14 -15.31 -5.49
CA ASP A 51 -10.24 -15.91 -4.76
C ASP A 51 -9.81 -16.27 -3.34
N GLY A 52 -10.39 -15.60 -2.34
CA GLY A 52 -10.09 -15.80 -0.93
C GLY A 52 -10.31 -17.23 -0.45
N HIS A 53 -11.19 -17.99 -1.10
CA HIS A 53 -11.52 -19.37 -0.73
C HIS A 53 -10.31 -20.31 -0.85
N LYS A 54 -9.38 -20.01 -1.76
CA LYS A 54 -8.14 -20.79 -1.96
C LYS A 54 -7.23 -20.84 -0.74
N TYR A 55 -7.39 -19.91 0.20
CA TYR A 55 -6.54 -19.79 1.38
C TYR A 55 -7.16 -20.36 2.65
N VAL A 56 -8.40 -20.85 2.59
CA VAL A 56 -9.12 -21.32 3.78
C VAL A 56 -8.39 -22.47 4.46
N GLU A 57 -8.01 -23.51 3.71
CA GLU A 57 -7.30 -24.69 4.25
C GLU A 57 -5.94 -24.31 4.86
N GLN A 58 -5.18 -23.46 4.17
CA GLN A 58 -3.93 -22.91 4.68
C GLN A 58 -4.14 -22.15 6.00
N LEU A 59 -5.17 -21.30 6.07
CA LEU A 59 -5.45 -20.51 7.28
C LEU A 59 -5.92 -21.36 8.46
N ILE A 60 -6.60 -22.49 8.20
CA ILE A 60 -6.92 -23.49 9.24
C ILE A 60 -5.62 -24.03 9.85
N HIS A 61 -4.65 -24.44 9.01
CA HIS A 61 -3.35 -24.91 9.48
C HIS A 61 -2.57 -23.83 10.24
N GLU A 62 -2.78 -22.55 9.92
CA GLU A 62 -2.21 -21.40 10.63
C GLU A 62 -3.03 -20.96 11.86
N GLY A 63 -4.06 -21.72 12.25
CA GLY A 63 -4.80 -21.55 13.51
C GLY A 63 -6.01 -20.61 13.45
N VAL A 64 -6.46 -20.21 12.26
CA VAL A 64 -7.76 -19.52 12.09
C VAL A 64 -8.88 -20.54 12.11
N THR A 65 -9.91 -20.32 12.91
CA THR A 65 -10.99 -21.30 13.12
C THR A 65 -12.36 -20.81 12.68
N HIS A 66 -12.52 -19.58 12.18
CA HIS A 66 -13.81 -18.99 11.84
C HIS A 66 -13.79 -18.34 10.46
N PHE A 67 -14.73 -18.74 9.62
CA PHE A 67 -14.73 -18.41 8.19
C PHE A 67 -16.13 -17.99 7.72
N LEU A 68 -16.16 -16.95 6.87
CA LEU A 68 -17.31 -16.58 6.05
C LEU A 68 -16.98 -16.91 4.59
N VAL A 69 -17.74 -17.82 4.00
CA VAL A 69 -17.49 -18.39 2.66
C VAL A 69 -18.76 -18.38 1.83
N ASN A 70 -18.61 -18.53 0.51
CA ASN A 70 -19.75 -18.73 -0.38
C ASN A 70 -20.45 -20.06 -0.11
N ASP A 71 -21.74 -20.16 -0.43
CA ASP A 71 -22.56 -21.36 -0.23
C ASP A 71 -22.10 -22.58 -1.04
N ASP A 72 -21.51 -22.33 -2.21
CA ASP A 72 -20.89 -23.32 -3.09
C ASP A 72 -19.50 -23.78 -2.63
N PHE A 73 -18.94 -23.23 -1.55
CA PHE A 73 -17.66 -23.68 -1.01
C PHE A 73 -17.80 -24.98 -0.21
N GLU A 74 -17.01 -25.99 -0.58
CA GLU A 74 -16.97 -27.29 0.09
C GLU A 74 -16.27 -27.18 1.45
N THR A 75 -16.97 -27.58 2.51
CA THR A 75 -16.49 -27.49 3.90
C THR A 75 -16.34 -28.86 4.55
N GLU A 76 -16.76 -29.94 3.89
CA GLU A 76 -16.64 -31.30 4.42
C GLU A 76 -15.16 -31.67 4.60
N GLY A 77 -14.80 -32.15 5.79
CA GLY A 77 -13.44 -32.55 6.12
C GLY A 77 -12.50 -31.41 6.56
N LEU A 78 -12.96 -30.14 6.56
CA LEU A 78 -12.19 -29.01 7.07
C LEU A 78 -12.46 -28.79 8.57
N ASP A 79 -11.40 -28.61 9.37
CA ASP A 79 -11.49 -28.33 10.81
C ASP A 79 -11.67 -26.83 11.08
N GLY A 80 -12.90 -26.33 10.89
CA GLY A 80 -13.24 -24.93 11.11
C GLY A 80 -14.74 -24.66 11.27
N ASN A 81 -15.08 -23.50 11.82
CA ASN A 81 -16.44 -22.99 11.89
C ASN A 81 -16.73 -22.15 10.64
N PHE A 82 -17.80 -22.49 9.91
CA PHE A 82 -18.15 -21.86 8.64
C PHE A 82 -19.54 -21.22 8.69
N ILE A 83 -19.63 -19.96 8.29
CA ILE A 83 -20.88 -19.33 7.87
C ILE A 83 -20.88 -19.31 6.34
N LYS A 84 -21.90 -19.92 5.74
CA LYS A 84 -22.11 -19.96 4.29
C LYS A 84 -23.13 -18.90 3.88
N VAL A 85 -22.79 -18.08 2.89
CA VAL A 85 -23.67 -17.05 2.32
C VAL A 85 -23.61 -17.09 0.81
N THR A 86 -24.68 -16.67 0.12
CA THR A 86 -24.67 -16.62 -1.35
C THR A 86 -23.60 -15.68 -1.92
N ASN A 87 -23.30 -14.58 -1.23
CA ASN A 87 -22.25 -13.65 -1.62
C ASN A 87 -21.50 -13.10 -0.39
N THR A 88 -20.20 -13.39 -0.30
CA THR A 88 -19.35 -12.96 0.82
C THR A 88 -19.10 -11.46 0.88
N LEU A 89 -19.19 -10.74 -0.24
CA LEU A 89 -19.14 -9.27 -0.26
C LEU A 89 -20.41 -8.67 0.36
N ASP A 90 -21.58 -9.19 0.01
CA ASP A 90 -22.84 -8.74 0.61
C ASP A 90 -22.86 -9.07 2.12
N GLY A 91 -22.34 -10.23 2.51
CA GLY A 91 -22.15 -10.59 3.92
C GLY A 91 -21.20 -9.65 4.67
N LEU A 92 -20.06 -9.29 4.05
CA LEU A 92 -19.12 -8.29 4.58
C LEU A 92 -19.81 -6.93 4.81
N GLN A 93 -20.60 -6.47 3.83
CA GLN A 93 -21.32 -5.20 3.89
C GLN A 93 -22.43 -5.21 4.95
N ALA A 94 -23.20 -6.29 5.04
CA ALA A 94 -24.24 -6.47 6.06
C ALA A 94 -23.64 -6.46 7.47
N LEU A 95 -22.53 -7.18 7.67
CA LEU A 95 -21.83 -7.21 8.96
C LEU A 95 -21.25 -5.84 9.34
N ALA A 96 -20.70 -5.10 8.38
CA ALA A 96 -20.23 -3.74 8.61
C ALA A 96 -21.37 -2.77 8.96
N GLY A 97 -22.51 -2.86 8.29
CA GLY A 97 -23.71 -2.08 8.61
C GLY A 97 -24.28 -2.39 9.99
N TRP A 98 -24.27 -3.67 10.39
CA TRP A 98 -24.62 -4.08 11.75
C TRP A 98 -23.66 -3.51 12.79
N HIS A 99 -22.34 -3.62 12.56
CA HIS A 99 -21.32 -3.07 13.44
C HIS A 99 -21.47 -1.55 13.59
N ARG A 100 -21.62 -0.82 12.48
CA ARG A 100 -21.92 0.62 12.45
C ARG A 100 -23.17 0.96 13.28
N GLY A 101 -24.21 0.13 13.19
CA GLY A 101 -25.48 0.30 13.89
C GLY A 101 -25.39 0.22 15.42
N ARG A 102 -24.27 -0.27 15.97
CA ARG A 102 -24.02 -0.30 17.42
C ARG A 102 -23.58 1.05 17.99
N PHE A 103 -23.29 2.03 17.13
CA PHE A 103 -22.83 3.37 17.53
C PHE A 103 -23.83 4.44 17.12
N SER A 104 -24.06 5.42 17.99
CA SER A 104 -24.99 6.54 17.74
C SER A 104 -24.31 7.87 17.45
N TYR A 105 -22.98 7.95 17.54
CA TYR A 105 -22.26 9.19 17.29
C TYR A 105 -22.29 9.59 15.80
N PRO A 106 -22.13 10.89 15.47
CA PRO A 106 -22.31 11.36 14.11
C PRO A 106 -21.31 10.78 13.11
N VAL A 107 -21.78 10.59 11.88
CA VAL A 107 -20.94 10.14 10.75
C VAL A 107 -21.00 11.16 9.62
N ILE A 108 -19.83 11.65 9.23
CA ILE A 108 -19.62 12.53 8.09
C ILE A 108 -19.25 11.65 6.90
N ALA A 109 -20.11 11.58 5.89
CA ALA A 109 -19.84 10.86 4.65
C ALA A 109 -19.39 11.81 3.54
N ILE A 110 -18.29 11.45 2.86
CA ILE A 110 -17.67 12.27 1.82
C ILE A 110 -17.67 11.49 0.51
N THR A 111 -18.27 12.06 -0.54
CA THR A 111 -18.20 11.54 -1.92
C THR A 111 -17.90 12.66 -2.92
N GLY A 112 -17.71 12.28 -4.19
CA GLY A 112 -17.37 13.17 -5.29
C GLY A 112 -16.34 12.56 -6.25
N SER A 113 -16.11 13.21 -7.38
CA SER A 113 -15.19 12.68 -8.42
C SER A 113 -13.71 12.93 -8.09
N ALA A 114 -13.41 14.04 -7.40
CA ALA A 114 -12.06 14.40 -6.93
C ALA A 114 -12.12 15.13 -5.57
N GLY A 115 -11.02 15.10 -4.81
CA GLY A 115 -10.90 15.86 -3.54
C GLY A 115 -11.43 15.16 -2.28
N LYS A 116 -12.08 14.00 -2.40
CA LYS A 116 -12.62 13.23 -1.25
C LYS A 116 -11.59 12.99 -0.13
N THR A 117 -10.46 12.39 -0.47
CA THR A 117 -9.37 12.11 0.49
C THR A 117 -8.79 13.39 1.05
N SER A 118 -8.69 14.44 0.23
CA SER A 118 -8.20 15.75 0.66
C SER A 118 -9.08 16.35 1.76
N VAL A 119 -10.38 16.44 1.50
CA VAL A 119 -11.37 16.95 2.45
C VAL A 119 -11.44 16.07 3.71
N LYS A 120 -11.37 14.74 3.58
CA LYS A 120 -11.38 13.81 4.72
C LYS A 120 -10.23 14.06 5.69
N GLU A 121 -8.99 14.14 5.19
CA GLU A 121 -7.81 14.34 6.04
C GLU A 121 -7.74 15.77 6.59
N TRP A 122 -8.13 16.79 5.82
CA TRP A 122 -8.20 18.16 6.33
C TRP A 122 -9.27 18.34 7.41
N LEU A 123 -10.47 17.76 7.24
CA LEU A 123 -11.47 17.77 8.31
C LEU A 123 -10.97 17.04 9.55
N TYR A 124 -10.27 15.91 9.39
CA TYR A 124 -9.62 15.25 10.53
C TYR A 124 -8.61 16.18 11.22
N GLN A 125 -7.70 16.82 10.47
CA GLN A 125 -6.70 17.74 11.02
C GLN A 125 -7.35 18.90 11.79
N LEU A 126 -8.45 19.45 11.26
CA LEU A 126 -9.16 20.57 11.86
C LEU A 126 -9.98 20.17 13.10
N LEU A 127 -10.50 18.95 13.15
CA LEU A 127 -11.42 18.49 14.21
C LEU A 127 -10.76 17.63 15.30
N LYS A 128 -9.57 17.05 15.07
CA LYS A 128 -8.93 16.06 15.96
C LYS A 128 -8.70 16.54 17.41
N ASP A 129 -8.55 17.86 17.62
CA ASP A 129 -8.30 18.40 18.96
C ASP A 129 -9.59 18.46 19.80
N ASN A 130 -10.75 18.45 19.14
CA ASN A 130 -12.07 18.54 19.78
C ASN A 130 -12.82 17.19 19.80
N TYR A 131 -12.43 16.25 18.94
CA TYR A 131 -13.13 14.98 18.74
C TYR A 131 -12.15 13.80 18.72
N ASN A 132 -12.59 12.65 19.23
CA ASN A 132 -11.89 11.38 19.01
C ASN A 132 -12.45 10.72 17.74
N ILE A 133 -11.74 10.91 16.64
CA ILE A 133 -12.24 10.65 15.28
C ILE A 133 -11.72 9.30 14.76
N VAL A 134 -12.64 8.47 14.29
CA VAL A 134 -12.30 7.38 13.36
C VAL A 134 -12.50 7.85 11.92
N ARG A 135 -11.57 7.53 11.02
CA ARG A 135 -11.69 7.89 9.61
C ARG A 135 -11.28 6.76 8.69
N SER A 136 -11.78 6.77 7.45
CA SER A 136 -11.34 5.81 6.43
C SER A 136 -9.81 5.78 6.33
N PRO A 137 -9.14 4.63 6.51
CA PRO A 137 -7.71 4.54 6.36
C PRO A 137 -7.33 4.69 4.88
N LYS A 138 -6.32 5.53 4.59
CA LYS A 138 -5.86 5.79 3.21
C LYS A 138 -7.06 6.16 2.30
N SER A 139 -7.21 5.51 1.15
CA SER A 139 -8.33 5.70 0.20
C SER A 139 -9.33 4.54 0.23
N TYR A 140 -9.64 4.02 1.42
CA TYR A 140 -10.61 2.93 1.59
C TYR A 140 -12.04 3.45 1.40
N ASN A 141 -12.45 3.58 0.14
CA ASN A 141 -13.72 4.19 -0.28
C ASN A 141 -14.61 3.29 -1.16
N SER A 142 -14.14 2.09 -1.50
CA SER A 142 -14.84 1.16 -2.39
C SER A 142 -15.82 0.25 -1.65
N GLN A 143 -16.52 -0.62 -2.40
CA GLN A 143 -17.42 -1.64 -1.86
C GLN A 143 -16.82 -2.54 -0.77
N VAL A 144 -15.49 -2.75 -0.81
CA VAL A 144 -14.74 -3.48 0.23
C VAL A 144 -14.07 -2.52 1.21
N GLY A 145 -13.59 -1.37 0.75
CA GLY A 145 -12.89 -0.39 1.59
C GLY A 145 -13.77 0.25 2.66
N VAL A 146 -15.03 0.55 2.35
CA VAL A 146 -15.98 1.14 3.30
C VAL A 146 -16.27 0.20 4.48
N PRO A 147 -16.62 -1.09 4.28
CA PRO A 147 -16.76 -2.05 5.38
C PRO A 147 -15.55 -2.08 6.32
N LEU A 148 -14.35 -2.11 5.74
CA LEU A 148 -13.10 -2.12 6.49
C LEU A 148 -12.90 -0.83 7.32
N SER A 149 -13.34 0.32 6.80
CA SER A 149 -13.33 1.59 7.52
C SER A 149 -14.31 1.57 8.70
N LEU A 150 -15.50 1.00 8.52
CA LEU A 150 -16.52 0.90 9.55
C LEU A 150 -16.10 -0.02 10.70
N PHE A 151 -15.36 -1.10 10.44
CA PHE A 151 -14.81 -1.96 11.49
C PHE A 151 -13.75 -1.27 12.37
N GLU A 152 -13.23 -0.11 12.01
CA GLU A 152 -12.36 0.66 12.90
C GLU A 152 -13.16 1.48 13.94
N MET A 153 -14.50 1.54 13.82
CA MET A 153 -15.38 2.20 14.79
C MET A 153 -15.37 1.46 16.14
N THR A 154 -15.31 2.23 17.24
CA THR A 154 -15.27 1.71 18.61
C THR A 154 -15.94 2.72 19.54
N GLU A 155 -16.29 2.29 20.76
CA GLU A 155 -16.89 3.15 21.79
C GLU A 155 -15.99 4.31 22.25
N LYS A 156 -14.68 4.25 21.94
CA LYS A 156 -13.76 5.36 22.26
C LYS A 156 -13.97 6.56 21.36
N HIS A 157 -14.51 6.36 20.16
CA HIS A 157 -14.71 7.43 19.18
C HIS A 157 -16.04 8.16 19.44
N ASN A 158 -16.09 9.43 19.04
CA ASN A 158 -17.30 10.26 19.13
C ASN A 158 -17.65 10.97 17.81
N LEU A 159 -16.91 10.71 16.74
CA LEU A 159 -17.17 11.20 15.39
C LEU A 159 -16.53 10.23 14.38
N ALA A 160 -17.19 9.97 13.25
CA ALA A 160 -16.57 9.27 12.12
C ALA A 160 -16.52 10.12 10.84
N ILE A 161 -15.46 9.97 10.06
CA ILE A 161 -15.31 10.56 8.73
C ILE A 161 -15.07 9.45 7.71
N ILE A 162 -16.09 9.11 6.92
CA ILE A 162 -16.07 7.96 6.00
C ILE A 162 -16.08 8.44 4.55
N GLU A 163 -15.10 7.97 3.78
CA GLU A 163 -15.01 8.23 2.34
C GLU A 163 -15.80 7.17 1.57
N ALA A 164 -16.64 7.60 0.62
CA ALA A 164 -17.41 6.72 -0.26
C ALA A 164 -17.13 7.04 -1.73
N GLY A 165 -16.95 6.00 -2.54
CA GLY A 165 -16.69 6.10 -3.97
C GLY A 165 -17.35 4.96 -4.72
N ILE A 166 -17.83 5.28 -5.93
CA ILE A 166 -18.52 4.35 -6.82
C ILE A 166 -17.80 4.28 -8.16
N SER A 167 -17.87 3.12 -8.79
CA SER A 167 -17.35 2.82 -10.12
C SER A 167 -18.41 2.21 -11.03
N HIS A 168 -19.46 1.61 -10.48
CA HIS A 168 -20.59 1.00 -11.20
C HIS A 168 -21.93 1.47 -10.64
N PRO A 169 -23.02 1.33 -11.41
CA PRO A 169 -24.36 1.66 -10.95
C PRO A 169 -24.83 0.87 -9.71
N SER A 170 -25.72 1.48 -8.93
CA SER A 170 -26.32 0.92 -7.70
C SER A 170 -25.35 0.61 -6.56
N GLU A 171 -24.11 1.05 -6.66
CA GLU A 171 -23.09 0.90 -5.63
C GLU A 171 -23.30 1.87 -4.48
N MET A 172 -23.74 3.11 -4.75
CA MET A 172 -23.85 4.12 -3.69
C MET A 172 -24.94 3.77 -2.69
N VAL A 173 -26.07 3.23 -3.14
CA VAL A 173 -27.17 2.79 -2.28
C VAL A 173 -26.71 1.71 -1.30
N ARG A 174 -25.78 0.83 -1.71
CA ARG A 174 -25.18 -0.16 -0.81
C ARG A 174 -24.28 0.50 0.23
N LEU A 175 -23.46 1.48 -0.20
CA LEU A 175 -22.60 2.23 0.69
C LEU A 175 -23.41 3.03 1.72
N GLU A 176 -24.46 3.73 1.30
CA GLU A 176 -25.37 4.50 2.16
C GLU A 176 -25.94 3.63 3.28
N ARG A 177 -26.54 2.48 2.93
CA ARG A 177 -27.21 1.58 3.89
C ARG A 177 -26.30 1.11 5.02
N MET A 178 -25.00 0.95 4.74
CA MET A 178 -24.02 0.54 5.76
C MET A 178 -23.36 1.73 6.46
N ILE A 179 -23.15 2.87 5.79
CA ILE A 179 -22.54 4.06 6.41
C ILE A 179 -23.51 4.74 7.38
N ARG A 180 -24.80 4.83 7.00
CA ARG A 180 -25.85 5.57 7.72
C ARG A 180 -25.36 6.97 8.14
N PRO A 181 -25.09 7.84 7.16
CA PRO A 181 -24.49 9.14 7.42
C PRO A 181 -25.44 10.06 8.19
N THR A 182 -24.85 10.88 9.07
CA THR A 182 -25.56 11.98 9.74
C THR A 182 -25.43 13.25 8.91
N TYR A 183 -24.23 13.50 8.40
CA TYR A 183 -23.90 14.66 7.57
C TYR A 183 -23.22 14.22 6.29
N GLY A 184 -23.45 14.96 5.21
CA GLY A 184 -22.84 14.68 3.91
C GLY A 184 -21.90 15.78 3.41
N ILE A 185 -20.95 15.40 2.57
CA ILE A 185 -20.15 16.32 1.77
C ILE A 185 -20.01 15.76 0.36
N LEU A 186 -20.47 16.53 -0.63
CA LEU A 186 -20.16 16.30 -2.03
C LEU A 186 -19.03 17.25 -2.43
N THR A 187 -17.88 16.73 -2.83
CA THR A 187 -16.73 17.58 -3.15
C THR A 187 -16.88 18.25 -4.51
N ASN A 188 -17.06 17.45 -5.55
CA ASN A 188 -17.35 17.90 -6.91
C ASN A 188 -18.02 16.78 -7.70
N ILE A 189 -18.57 17.18 -8.84
CA ILE A 189 -19.07 16.31 -9.88
C ILE A 189 -18.12 16.40 -11.08
N GLY A 190 -17.76 15.26 -11.65
CA GLY A 190 -16.88 15.14 -12.80
C GLY A 190 -16.94 13.74 -13.40
N SER A 191 -16.30 13.53 -14.54
CA SER A 191 -16.46 12.35 -15.42
C SER A 191 -15.75 11.06 -14.98
N SER A 192 -15.14 11.01 -13.79
CA SER A 192 -14.46 9.80 -13.28
C SER A 192 -15.42 8.60 -13.28
N HIS A 193 -15.07 7.49 -13.95
CA HIS A 193 -15.91 6.28 -14.09
C HIS A 193 -17.24 6.46 -14.83
N ALA A 194 -17.48 7.61 -15.49
CA ALA A 194 -18.74 7.86 -16.21
C ALA A 194 -19.02 6.87 -17.35
N HIS A 195 -17.99 6.18 -17.88
CA HIS A 195 -18.14 5.18 -18.94
C HIS A 195 -18.89 3.90 -18.52
N ASN A 196 -19.04 3.65 -17.22
CA ASN A 196 -19.78 2.50 -16.69
C ASN A 196 -21.26 2.79 -16.43
N PHE A 197 -21.72 4.01 -16.73
CA PHE A 197 -23.09 4.48 -16.51
C PHE A 197 -23.75 4.78 -17.85
N ASP A 198 -25.08 4.65 -17.94
CA ASP A 198 -25.82 4.91 -19.18
C ASP A 198 -25.82 6.40 -19.53
N SER A 199 -25.60 7.28 -18.55
CA SER A 199 -25.44 8.72 -18.77
C SER A 199 -24.67 9.42 -17.64
N GLU A 200 -24.15 10.62 -17.93
CA GLU A 200 -23.59 11.50 -16.88
C GLU A 200 -24.64 11.88 -15.83
N ILE A 201 -25.90 12.01 -16.22
CA ILE A 201 -27.01 12.32 -15.31
C ILE A 201 -27.17 11.20 -14.28
N GLU A 202 -27.16 9.94 -14.75
CA GLU A 202 -27.23 8.77 -13.87
C GLU A 202 -26.03 8.71 -12.92
N HIS A 203 -24.81 8.83 -13.46
CA HIS A 203 -23.56 8.85 -12.68
C HIS A 203 -23.52 9.95 -11.61
N ASN A 204 -24.11 11.11 -11.90
CA ASN A 204 -24.18 12.22 -10.96
C ASN A 204 -25.27 11.98 -9.92
N SER A 205 -26.46 11.56 -10.35
CA SER A 205 -27.60 11.26 -9.46
C SER A 205 -27.26 10.20 -8.42
N GLU A 206 -26.47 9.18 -8.79
CA GLU A 206 -26.11 8.13 -7.85
C GLU A 206 -25.23 8.63 -6.70
N LYS A 207 -24.38 9.63 -6.92
CA LYS A 207 -23.59 10.22 -5.81
C LYS A 207 -24.50 10.90 -4.78
N TYR A 208 -25.61 11.48 -5.22
CA TYR A 208 -26.58 12.11 -4.33
C TYR A 208 -27.34 11.10 -3.47
N SER A 209 -27.46 9.83 -3.91
CA SER A 209 -28.08 8.78 -3.10
C SER A 209 -27.36 8.52 -1.77
N LEU A 210 -26.09 8.92 -1.63
CA LEU A 210 -25.39 8.88 -0.33
C LEU A 210 -26.03 9.79 0.73
N PHE A 211 -26.74 10.82 0.29
CA PHE A 211 -27.30 11.86 1.15
C PHE A 211 -28.80 11.69 1.36
N GLU A 212 -29.37 10.55 0.99
CA GLU A 212 -30.75 10.23 1.34
C GLU A 212 -30.85 10.09 2.87
N GLY A 213 -31.68 10.93 3.49
CA GLY A 213 -31.93 10.86 4.93
C GLY A 213 -30.84 11.47 5.84
N VAL A 214 -29.84 12.17 5.29
CA VAL A 214 -28.91 12.97 6.12
C VAL A 214 -29.60 14.22 6.67
N ASP A 215 -29.12 14.73 7.80
CA ASP A 215 -29.65 15.98 8.38
C ASP A 215 -29.39 17.16 7.44
N TRP A 216 -28.21 17.18 6.85
CA TRP A 216 -27.80 18.11 5.80
C TRP A 216 -26.49 17.69 5.15
N PHE A 217 -26.20 18.24 3.98
CA PHE A 217 -24.90 18.09 3.33
C PHE A 217 -24.40 19.41 2.73
N VAL A 218 -23.09 19.48 2.49
CA VAL A 218 -22.47 20.56 1.71
C VAL A 218 -22.32 20.11 0.27
N ASP A 219 -22.94 20.84 -0.66
CA ASP A 219 -22.82 20.59 -2.09
C ASP A 219 -21.74 21.48 -2.73
N GLY A 220 -20.51 20.96 -2.78
CA GLY A 220 -19.38 21.61 -3.44
C GLY A 220 -19.43 21.60 -4.97
N ALA A 221 -20.42 20.95 -5.58
CA ALA A 221 -20.68 20.94 -7.02
C ALA A 221 -21.76 21.95 -7.43
N SER A 222 -22.45 22.57 -6.48
CA SER A 222 -23.50 23.56 -6.77
C SER A 222 -22.93 24.90 -7.26
N ASP A 223 -23.61 25.55 -8.21
CA ASP A 223 -23.24 26.88 -8.71
C ASP A 223 -23.20 27.93 -7.59
N GLU A 224 -24.04 27.76 -6.57
CA GLU A 224 -24.09 28.65 -5.41
C GLU A 224 -22.81 28.57 -4.56
N PHE A 225 -22.07 27.45 -4.64
CA PHE A 225 -20.85 27.22 -3.88
C PHE A 225 -19.69 28.12 -4.33
N GLU A 226 -19.73 28.70 -5.53
CA GLU A 226 -18.70 29.66 -5.97
C GLU A 226 -18.54 30.85 -5.02
N LYS A 227 -19.62 31.23 -4.32
CA LYS A 227 -19.60 32.30 -3.31
C LYS A 227 -18.81 31.90 -2.07
N GLU A 228 -18.83 30.62 -1.70
CA GLU A 228 -18.13 30.08 -0.53
C GLU A 228 -16.60 30.10 -0.71
N LEU A 229 -16.10 30.06 -1.96
CA LEU A 229 -14.67 30.15 -2.26
C LEU A 229 -14.03 31.44 -1.70
N LYS A 230 -14.80 32.53 -1.62
CA LYS A 230 -14.33 33.81 -1.06
C LYS A 230 -14.33 33.83 0.47
N SER A 231 -14.90 32.81 1.10
CA SER A 231 -15.04 32.75 2.55
C SER A 231 -13.94 31.97 3.24
N VAL A 232 -13.04 31.32 2.48
CA VAL A 232 -11.89 30.56 3.01
C VAL A 232 -11.07 31.45 3.95
N PRO A 233 -10.62 30.94 5.11
CA PRO A 233 -9.77 31.70 6.04
C PRO A 233 -8.50 32.23 5.35
N GLU A 234 -8.13 33.48 5.64
CA GLU A 234 -6.94 34.14 5.07
C GLU A 234 -5.64 33.41 5.45
N GLU A 235 -5.67 32.62 6.52
CA GLU A 235 -4.57 31.78 6.99
C GLU A 235 -4.24 30.63 6.02
N PHE A 236 -5.15 30.25 5.12
CA PHE A 236 -4.92 29.21 4.13
C PHE A 236 -3.96 29.70 3.03
N LYS A 237 -2.81 29.02 2.89
CA LYS A 237 -1.70 29.51 2.03
C LYS A 237 -1.61 28.85 0.66
N ILE A 238 -2.39 27.79 0.41
CA ILE A 238 -2.30 27.04 -0.85
C ILE A 238 -3.17 27.71 -1.92
N SER A 239 -2.58 28.02 -3.07
CA SER A 239 -3.24 28.83 -4.11
C SER A 239 -3.83 28.06 -5.29
N ASP A 240 -3.65 26.73 -5.37
CA ASP A 240 -4.22 25.97 -6.49
C ASP A 240 -5.75 25.82 -6.36
N LYS A 241 -6.45 25.87 -7.50
CA LYS A 241 -7.92 25.93 -7.57
C LYS A 241 -8.59 24.78 -6.83
N ALA A 242 -8.05 23.56 -6.96
CA ALA A 242 -8.62 22.37 -6.34
C ALA A 242 -8.47 22.40 -4.81
N SER A 243 -7.31 22.81 -4.31
CA SER A 243 -7.06 23.00 -2.89
C SER A 243 -7.93 24.10 -2.29
N VAL A 244 -8.09 25.24 -2.97
CA VAL A 244 -8.98 26.32 -2.51
C VAL A 244 -10.43 25.83 -2.45
N GLN A 245 -10.90 25.07 -3.44
CA GLN A 245 -12.24 24.47 -3.41
C GLN A 245 -12.40 23.50 -2.23
N ASN A 246 -11.46 22.60 -2.01
CA ASN A 246 -11.49 21.65 -0.89
C ASN A 246 -11.46 22.38 0.47
N ALA A 247 -10.70 23.48 0.58
CA ALA A 247 -10.62 24.29 1.79
C ALA A 247 -11.95 25.02 2.04
N ALA A 248 -12.57 25.56 0.99
CA ALA A 248 -13.90 26.16 1.06
C ALA A 248 -14.96 25.14 1.51
N ILE A 249 -14.89 23.89 1.01
CA ILE A 249 -15.76 22.80 1.44
C ILE A 249 -15.59 22.51 2.93
N CYS A 250 -14.35 22.38 3.40
CA CYS A 250 -14.07 22.17 4.82
C CYS A 250 -14.62 23.33 5.66
N TRP A 251 -14.43 24.57 5.21
CA TRP A 251 -14.87 25.76 5.93
C TRP A 251 -16.40 25.91 5.95
N ALA A 252 -17.08 25.68 4.83
CA ALA A 252 -18.53 25.64 4.73
C ALA A 252 -19.13 24.56 5.63
N PHE A 253 -18.50 23.37 5.67
CA PHE A 253 -18.88 22.30 6.56
C PHE A 253 -18.75 22.70 8.03
N LEU A 254 -17.59 23.23 8.45
CA LEU A 254 -17.34 23.66 9.83
C LEU A 254 -18.31 24.75 10.29
N LYS A 255 -18.62 25.72 9.43
CA LYS A 255 -19.63 26.77 9.71
C LYS A 255 -21.00 26.20 10.08
N ARG A 256 -21.39 25.10 9.43
CA ARG A 256 -22.70 24.46 9.66
C ARG A 256 -22.65 23.41 10.76
N PHE A 257 -21.53 22.72 10.90
CA PHE A 257 -21.30 21.69 11.89
C PHE A 257 -21.14 22.25 13.31
N ASP A 258 -20.48 23.40 13.44
CA ASP A 258 -20.22 24.05 14.73
C ASP A 258 -20.39 25.59 14.62
N PRO A 259 -21.64 26.10 14.48
CA PRO A 259 -21.89 27.50 14.16
C PRO A 259 -21.36 28.51 15.19
N GLU A 260 -21.27 28.11 16.46
CA GLU A 260 -20.75 28.97 17.54
C GLU A 260 -19.22 28.87 17.65
N GLY A 261 -18.65 27.68 17.43
CA GLY A 261 -17.23 27.40 17.59
C GLY A 261 -16.38 27.55 16.34
N TYR A 262 -16.96 27.59 15.12
CA TYR A 262 -16.21 27.39 13.87
C TYR A 262 -15.01 28.33 13.68
N SER A 263 -15.09 29.54 14.25
CA SER A 263 -14.02 30.54 14.20
C SER A 263 -12.71 30.06 14.84
N SER A 264 -12.74 29.11 15.80
CA SER A 264 -11.53 28.55 16.42
C SER A 264 -10.72 27.70 15.45
N TYR A 265 -11.34 27.11 14.41
CA TYR A 265 -10.64 26.27 13.44
C TYR A 265 -9.83 27.07 12.43
N LYS A 266 -10.00 28.40 12.33
CA LYS A 266 -9.29 29.25 11.35
C LYS A 266 -7.78 29.06 11.41
N LYS A 267 -7.21 29.00 12.61
CA LYS A 267 -5.76 28.82 12.79
C LYS A 267 -5.28 27.51 12.17
N GLY A 268 -6.07 26.44 12.23
CA GLY A 268 -5.70 25.15 11.64
C GLY A 268 -5.55 25.20 10.11
N PHE A 269 -6.16 26.18 9.43
CA PHE A 269 -5.99 26.36 7.98
C PHE A 269 -4.58 26.78 7.57
N SER A 270 -3.75 27.33 8.48
CA SER A 270 -2.35 27.62 8.17
C SER A 270 -1.47 26.38 8.04
N ASP A 271 -1.91 25.29 8.67
CA ASP A 271 -1.15 24.06 8.84
C ASP A 271 -1.70 22.93 7.95
N LEU A 272 -2.70 23.22 7.09
CA LEU A 272 -3.21 22.26 6.13
C LEU A 272 -2.15 21.99 5.06
N GLU A 273 -1.61 20.79 5.10
CA GLU A 273 -0.63 20.31 4.13
C GLU A 273 -1.31 19.93 2.80
N LYS A 274 -0.60 20.10 1.68
CA LYS A 274 -1.01 19.48 0.43
C LYS A 274 -0.98 17.96 0.61
N LEU A 275 -2.15 17.34 0.57
CA LEU A 275 -2.25 15.89 0.56
C LEU A 275 -1.73 15.40 -0.78
N ALA A 276 -0.59 14.69 -0.75
CA ALA A 276 0.02 14.11 -1.92
C ALA A 276 -0.98 13.24 -2.68
N LEU A 277 -0.82 13.20 -4.02
CA LEU A 277 -1.30 12.20 -4.99
C LEU A 277 -2.15 12.68 -6.21
N ARG A 278 -2.26 13.98 -6.53
CA ARG A 278 -2.76 14.42 -7.87
C ARG A 278 -2.08 15.70 -8.38
N LEU A 279 -1.68 15.71 -9.67
CA LEU A 279 -1.05 16.83 -10.39
C LEU A 279 0.13 17.45 -9.62
N GLU A 280 0.98 16.59 -9.08
CA GLU A 280 2.11 17.01 -8.26
C GLU A 280 3.25 17.51 -9.15
N VAL A 281 3.67 18.76 -8.95
CA VAL A 281 4.88 19.29 -9.58
C VAL A 281 6.04 19.05 -8.63
N GLN A 282 6.96 18.18 -9.02
CA GLN A 282 8.14 17.81 -8.25
C GLN A 282 9.41 18.22 -8.99
N GLN A 283 10.50 18.46 -8.27
CA GLN A 283 11.81 18.52 -8.91
C GLN A 283 12.25 17.11 -9.31
N GLY A 284 12.80 16.98 -10.51
CA GLY A 284 13.35 15.74 -11.03
C GLY A 284 14.86 15.80 -11.15
N ILE A 285 15.52 14.64 -11.15
CA ILE A 285 16.95 14.51 -11.42
C ILE A 285 17.32 15.20 -12.75
N ASN A 286 18.60 15.55 -12.92
CA ASN A 286 19.12 16.21 -14.13
C ASN A 286 18.42 17.53 -14.49
N ASN A 287 18.03 18.30 -13.47
CA ASN A 287 17.38 19.59 -13.61
C ASN A 287 16.05 19.49 -14.39
N ASN A 288 15.30 18.40 -14.19
CA ASN A 288 13.97 18.21 -14.75
C ASN A 288 12.89 18.73 -13.77
N ILE A 289 11.69 18.97 -14.29
CA ILE A 289 10.47 19.15 -13.47
C ILE A 289 9.51 18.02 -13.80
N ILE A 290 8.98 17.33 -12.80
CA ILE A 290 8.05 16.22 -12.99
C ILE A 290 6.66 16.73 -12.66
N VAL A 291 5.70 16.52 -13.57
CA VAL A 291 4.28 16.66 -13.29
C VAL A 291 3.70 15.25 -13.19
N ASN A 292 3.27 14.86 -12.00
CA ASN A 292 2.79 13.51 -11.72
C ASN A 292 1.25 13.45 -11.67
N ASP A 293 0.67 12.78 -12.67
CA ASP A 293 -0.76 12.48 -12.80
C ASP A 293 -1.01 10.97 -13.01
N SER A 294 -0.35 10.15 -12.19
CA SER A 294 -0.30 8.68 -12.32
C SER A 294 -1.53 7.92 -11.82
N TYR A 295 -2.66 8.60 -11.58
CA TYR A 295 -3.81 8.01 -10.90
C TYR A 295 -5.01 7.75 -11.81
N ASN A 296 -5.18 8.54 -12.88
CA ASN A 296 -6.30 8.42 -13.80
C ASN A 296 -5.85 8.63 -15.26
N SER A 297 -6.42 7.85 -16.16
CA SER A 297 -5.97 7.69 -17.54
C SER A 297 -7.13 7.93 -18.51
N ASP A 298 -7.66 9.15 -18.50
CA ASP A 298 -8.64 9.63 -19.48
C ASP A 298 -8.10 10.82 -20.29
N VAL A 299 -8.73 11.11 -21.44
CA VAL A 299 -8.30 12.14 -22.39
C VAL A 299 -8.46 13.55 -21.84
N GLY A 300 -9.57 13.83 -21.14
CA GLY A 300 -9.80 15.17 -20.56
C GLY A 300 -8.76 15.50 -19.50
N GLY A 301 -8.38 14.51 -18.70
CA GLY A 301 -7.27 14.64 -17.76
C GLY A 301 -5.91 14.79 -18.43
N LEU A 302 -5.72 14.32 -19.68
CA LEU A 302 -4.43 14.47 -20.37
C LEU A 302 -4.19 15.92 -20.78
N GLU A 303 -5.21 16.60 -21.31
CA GLU A 303 -5.11 18.02 -21.70
C GLU A 303 -4.83 18.92 -20.51
N ILE A 304 -5.52 18.71 -19.38
CA ILE A 304 -5.29 19.46 -18.14
C ILE A 304 -3.85 19.27 -17.63
N ALA A 305 -3.35 18.05 -17.67
CA ALA A 305 -2.01 17.74 -17.21
C ALA A 305 -0.92 18.30 -18.15
N LEU A 306 -1.17 18.31 -19.47
CA LEU A 306 -0.29 18.92 -20.47
C LEU A 306 -0.29 20.46 -20.39
N ASP A 307 -1.42 21.08 -20.11
CA ASP A 307 -1.50 22.53 -19.87
C ASP A 307 -0.66 22.91 -18.64
N LEU A 308 -0.75 22.15 -17.55
CA LEU A 308 0.09 22.36 -16.39
C LEU A 308 1.59 22.13 -16.69
N ALA A 309 1.93 21.07 -17.43
CA ALA A 309 3.31 20.71 -17.74
C ALA A 309 3.97 21.69 -18.71
N SER A 310 3.26 22.14 -19.75
CA SER A 310 3.76 23.11 -20.74
C SER A 310 4.00 24.50 -20.16
N ASN A 311 3.32 24.85 -19.06
CA ASN A 311 3.51 26.11 -18.34
C ASN A 311 4.66 26.06 -17.29
N GLN A 312 5.35 24.91 -17.13
CA GLN A 312 6.52 24.83 -16.25
C GLN A 312 7.74 25.54 -16.85
N PRO A 313 8.67 26.06 -16.04
CA PRO A 313 9.84 26.83 -16.50
C PRO A 313 10.94 25.93 -17.12
N LYS A 314 10.58 25.05 -18.06
CA LYS A 314 11.47 24.18 -18.83
C LYS A 314 11.13 24.29 -20.31
N LYS A 315 12.14 24.17 -21.18
CA LYS A 315 11.95 24.31 -22.63
C LYS A 315 11.49 23.01 -23.29
N GLY A 316 11.99 21.87 -22.81
CA GLY A 316 11.60 20.56 -23.32
C GLY A 316 10.41 19.97 -22.57
N LEU A 317 9.52 19.28 -23.28
CA LEU A 317 8.37 18.60 -22.73
C LEU A 317 8.40 17.12 -23.13
N VAL A 318 8.49 16.24 -22.14
CA VAL A 318 8.52 14.78 -22.32
C VAL A 318 7.26 14.19 -21.69
N LEU A 319 6.58 13.30 -22.40
CA LEU A 319 5.37 12.63 -21.91
C LEU A 319 5.65 11.14 -21.71
N ILE A 320 5.44 10.64 -20.49
CA ILE A 320 5.38 9.22 -20.19
C ILE A 320 3.91 8.83 -20.05
N LEU A 321 3.40 8.03 -20.99
CA LEU A 321 1.98 7.72 -21.12
C LEU A 321 1.73 6.21 -21.15
N SER A 322 0.81 5.71 -20.32
CA SER A 322 0.36 4.31 -20.41
C SER A 322 -0.78 4.11 -21.41
N ASP A 323 -1.17 2.85 -21.65
CA ASP A 323 -2.47 2.57 -22.28
C ASP A 323 -3.62 3.26 -21.54
N LEU A 324 -4.60 3.73 -22.31
CA LEU A 324 -5.84 4.30 -21.81
C LEU A 324 -6.95 3.24 -21.94
N VAL A 325 -7.91 3.27 -21.02
CA VAL A 325 -9.02 2.32 -21.04
C VAL A 325 -10.07 2.79 -22.04
N ALA A 326 -10.28 2.02 -23.11
CA ALA A 326 -11.31 2.26 -24.11
C ALA A 326 -11.69 0.97 -24.86
N ASP A 327 -12.89 0.93 -25.43
CA ASP A 327 -13.38 -0.18 -26.24
C ASP A 327 -12.51 -0.39 -27.48
N GLN A 328 -12.24 -1.65 -27.85
CA GLN A 328 -11.33 -1.98 -28.97
C GLN A 328 -11.70 -1.29 -30.28
N ALA A 329 -12.99 -1.15 -30.57
CA ALA A 329 -13.48 -0.50 -31.79
C ALA A 329 -13.16 1.01 -31.85
N SER A 330 -12.93 1.64 -30.69
CA SER A 330 -12.68 3.09 -30.57
C SER A 330 -11.21 3.47 -30.42
N LYS A 331 -10.31 2.49 -30.23
CA LYS A 331 -8.88 2.72 -29.97
C LYS A 331 -8.17 3.50 -31.10
N PRO A 332 -8.35 3.19 -32.39
CA PRO A 332 -7.68 3.94 -33.46
C PRO A 332 -8.02 5.43 -33.45
N ASP A 333 -9.32 5.77 -33.34
CA ASP A 333 -9.79 7.16 -33.29
C ASP A 333 -9.34 7.88 -32.02
N LEU A 334 -9.34 7.17 -30.88
CA LEU A 334 -8.85 7.68 -29.60
C LEU A 334 -7.37 8.06 -29.68
N TYR A 335 -6.51 7.15 -30.14
CA TYR A 335 -5.08 7.41 -30.24
C TYR A 335 -4.75 8.45 -31.33
N GLY A 336 -5.55 8.56 -32.39
CA GLY A 336 -5.46 9.67 -33.33
C GLY A 336 -5.73 11.04 -32.69
N LYS A 337 -6.76 11.14 -31.82
CA LYS A 337 -7.02 12.37 -31.05
C LYS A 337 -5.90 12.70 -30.07
N ILE A 338 -5.38 11.70 -29.37
CA ILE A 338 -4.26 11.86 -28.43
C ILE A 338 -3.00 12.33 -29.16
N ALA A 339 -2.69 11.75 -30.31
CA ALA A 339 -1.56 12.17 -31.11
C ALA A 339 -1.67 13.64 -31.52
N LYS A 340 -2.88 14.10 -31.90
CA LYS A 340 -3.13 15.51 -32.19
C LYS A 340 -2.88 16.40 -30.96
N ILE A 341 -3.39 16.01 -29.78
CA ILE A 341 -3.14 16.74 -28.53
C ILE A 341 -1.64 16.83 -28.24
N ILE A 342 -0.91 15.70 -28.32
CA ILE A 342 0.54 15.65 -28.09
C ILE A 342 1.29 16.60 -29.05
N GLN A 343 0.87 16.67 -30.32
CA GLN A 343 1.43 17.58 -31.31
C GLN A 343 1.10 19.05 -31.04
N ASP A 344 -0.15 19.36 -30.64
CA ASP A 344 -0.61 20.72 -30.33
C ASP A 344 0.17 21.32 -29.14
N TYR A 345 0.48 20.49 -28.14
CA TYR A 345 1.32 20.87 -26.99
C TYR A 345 2.84 20.77 -27.25
N LYS A 346 3.26 20.42 -28.47
CA LYS A 346 4.66 20.32 -28.90
C LYS A 346 5.52 19.44 -27.97
N VAL A 347 4.97 18.29 -27.57
CA VAL A 347 5.72 17.30 -26.79
C VAL A 347 6.89 16.79 -27.64
N GLU A 348 8.11 16.88 -27.10
CA GLU A 348 9.35 16.58 -27.82
C GLU A 348 9.64 15.08 -27.87
N LYS A 349 9.26 14.34 -26.83
CA LYS A 349 9.48 12.90 -26.72
C LYS A 349 8.33 12.24 -25.98
N VAL A 350 7.90 11.08 -26.46
CA VAL A 350 6.88 10.25 -25.81
C VAL A 350 7.47 8.89 -25.46
N ILE A 351 7.34 8.51 -24.18
CA ILE A 351 7.65 7.17 -23.69
C ILE A 351 6.30 6.46 -23.45
N GLY A 352 5.93 5.56 -24.35
CA GLY A 352 4.67 4.82 -24.31
C GLY A 352 4.82 3.48 -23.58
N ILE A 353 3.94 3.20 -22.62
CA ILE A 353 3.97 1.98 -21.81
C ILE A 353 2.67 1.18 -21.94
N GLY A 354 2.75 -0.05 -22.46
CA GLY A 354 1.60 -0.95 -22.60
C GLY A 354 1.42 -1.48 -24.03
N THR A 355 0.31 -2.16 -24.29
CA THR A 355 0.08 -2.88 -25.55
C THR A 355 -0.57 -2.03 -26.63
N ASP A 356 -1.48 -1.14 -26.26
CA ASP A 356 -2.27 -0.35 -27.22
C ASP A 356 -1.60 0.98 -27.57
N ILE A 357 -0.77 1.52 -26.67
CA ILE A 357 -0.03 2.78 -26.79
C ILE A 357 0.88 2.82 -28.03
N GLN A 358 1.27 1.65 -28.55
CA GLN A 358 2.07 1.53 -29.78
C GLN A 358 1.37 2.14 -31.00
N LEU A 359 0.05 2.31 -30.98
CA LEU A 359 -0.72 2.98 -32.05
C LEU A 359 -0.33 4.46 -32.22
N LEU A 360 0.30 5.08 -31.21
CA LEU A 360 0.85 6.44 -31.31
C LEU A 360 2.13 6.51 -32.13
N LYS A 361 2.84 5.39 -32.32
CA LYS A 361 4.16 5.35 -32.97
C LYS A 361 4.12 5.94 -34.38
N ASP A 362 3.06 5.67 -35.13
CA ASP A 362 2.92 6.14 -36.52
C ASP A 362 2.60 7.65 -36.61
N HIS A 363 2.22 8.27 -35.49
CA HIS A 363 1.79 9.67 -35.43
C HIS A 363 2.78 10.58 -34.70
N ILE A 364 3.73 10.03 -33.95
CA ILE A 364 4.69 10.76 -33.12
C ILE A 364 6.13 10.38 -33.52
N PRO A 365 6.94 11.32 -34.03
CA PRO A 365 8.27 11.00 -34.59
C PRO A 365 9.30 10.54 -33.53
N GLU A 366 9.20 11.03 -32.30
CA GLU A 366 10.11 10.69 -31.18
C GLU A 366 9.36 9.84 -30.13
N PHE A 367 9.05 8.60 -30.50
CA PHE A 367 8.28 7.65 -29.67
C PHE A 367 9.12 6.42 -29.28
N ILE A 368 9.25 6.17 -27.98
CA ILE A 368 9.89 4.98 -27.42
C ILE A 368 8.83 4.13 -26.74
N HIS A 369 8.80 2.84 -27.06
CA HIS A 369 7.80 1.89 -26.57
C HIS A 369 8.38 0.91 -25.56
N PHE A 370 7.64 0.65 -24.49
CA PHE A 370 7.90 -0.43 -23.55
C PHE A 370 6.61 -1.22 -23.23
N PRO A 371 6.68 -2.55 -23.05
CA PRO A 371 5.50 -3.36 -22.72
C PRO A 371 5.01 -3.14 -21.28
N SER A 372 5.90 -2.75 -20.36
CA SER A 372 5.60 -2.50 -18.96
C SER A 372 6.63 -1.54 -18.34
N VAL A 373 6.34 -1.01 -17.15
CA VAL A 373 7.27 -0.15 -16.40
C VAL A 373 8.58 -0.88 -16.06
N SER A 374 8.51 -2.18 -15.74
CA SER A 374 9.69 -2.99 -15.40
C SER A 374 10.62 -3.25 -16.60
N ALA A 375 10.12 -3.09 -17.83
CA ALA A 375 10.89 -3.26 -19.05
C ALA A 375 11.59 -1.97 -19.51
N ILE A 376 11.37 -0.85 -18.80
CA ILE A 376 12.01 0.42 -19.15
C ILE A 376 13.49 0.34 -18.82
N ASP A 377 14.31 0.60 -19.83
CA ASP A 377 15.73 0.79 -19.63
C ASP A 377 15.96 2.09 -18.84
N SER A 378 16.57 1.96 -17.66
CA SER A 378 16.89 3.09 -16.79
C SER A 378 17.68 4.20 -17.49
N THR A 379 18.50 3.85 -18.49
CA THR A 379 19.29 4.82 -19.26
C THR A 379 18.39 5.84 -19.97
N VAL A 380 17.28 5.38 -20.58
CA VAL A 380 16.31 6.23 -21.29
C VAL A 380 15.70 7.28 -20.37
N LEU A 381 15.46 6.95 -19.11
CA LEU A 381 14.93 7.88 -18.11
C LEU A 381 16.01 8.86 -17.62
N THR A 382 17.23 8.37 -17.37
CA THR A 382 18.34 9.19 -16.87
C THR A 382 18.96 10.11 -17.92
N GLU A 383 18.79 9.84 -19.21
CA GLU A 383 19.26 10.74 -20.27
C GLU A 383 18.40 11.99 -20.45
N ILE A 384 17.15 11.97 -19.94
CA ILE A 384 16.28 13.14 -19.98
C ILE A 384 16.88 14.20 -19.05
N SER A 385 17.10 15.41 -19.56
CA SER A 385 17.64 16.52 -18.79
C SER A 385 17.01 17.84 -19.19
N ASN A 386 16.99 18.80 -18.25
CA ASN A 386 16.49 20.16 -18.46
C ASN A 386 15.08 20.25 -19.08
N SER A 387 14.21 19.28 -18.80
CA SER A 387 12.89 19.13 -19.40
C SER A 387 11.79 19.06 -18.33
N CYS A 388 10.54 19.34 -18.73
CA CYS A 388 9.37 18.96 -17.96
C CYS A 388 8.92 17.55 -18.38
N ILE A 389 8.77 16.64 -17.42
CA ILE A 389 8.34 15.27 -17.62
C ILE A 389 6.92 15.12 -17.07
N LEU A 390 5.94 14.84 -17.92
CA LEU A 390 4.59 14.52 -17.50
C LEU A 390 4.43 13.00 -17.37
N LEU A 391 4.09 12.52 -16.18
CA LEU A 391 3.73 11.12 -15.92
C LEU A 391 2.22 10.99 -15.93
N LYS A 392 1.66 10.25 -16.89
CA LYS A 392 0.22 9.98 -16.95
C LYS A 392 -0.07 8.51 -17.25
N GLY A 393 -0.79 7.83 -16.36
CA GLY A 393 -1.07 6.43 -16.58
C GLY A 393 -2.15 5.84 -15.70
N ALA A 394 -2.68 4.70 -16.12
CA ALA A 394 -3.65 3.94 -15.34
C ALA A 394 -2.95 3.30 -14.14
N ARG A 395 -3.64 3.26 -13.00
CA ARG A 395 -3.11 2.73 -11.73
C ARG A 395 -2.48 1.33 -11.84
N LYS A 396 -2.97 0.47 -12.75
CA LYS A 396 -2.44 -0.88 -12.99
C LYS A 396 -0.97 -0.90 -13.43
N TYR A 397 -0.48 0.18 -14.05
CA TYR A 397 0.91 0.30 -14.50
C TYR A 397 1.87 0.78 -13.41
N ARG A 398 1.37 1.18 -12.22
CA ARG A 398 2.17 1.58 -11.06
C ARG A 398 3.23 2.66 -11.36
N PHE A 399 2.84 3.73 -12.05
CA PHE A 399 3.75 4.84 -12.37
C PHE A 399 4.31 5.55 -11.13
N GLU A 400 3.81 5.26 -9.92
CA GLU A 400 4.40 5.72 -8.66
C GLU A 400 5.88 5.32 -8.54
N THR A 401 6.27 4.16 -9.09
CA THR A 401 7.68 3.72 -9.11
C THR A 401 8.53 4.59 -10.04
N LEU A 402 7.99 5.04 -11.18
CA LEU A 402 8.67 5.95 -12.10
C LEU A 402 8.82 7.35 -11.52
N GLY A 403 7.78 7.84 -10.84
CA GLY A 403 7.86 9.10 -10.09
C GLY A 403 9.04 9.07 -9.11
N THR A 404 9.16 7.98 -8.35
CA THR A 404 10.26 7.81 -7.37
C THR A 404 11.65 7.78 -8.02
N LEU A 405 11.78 7.16 -9.21
CA LEU A 405 13.06 7.07 -9.94
C LEU A 405 13.50 8.41 -10.54
N LEU A 406 12.54 9.20 -11.01
CA LEU A 406 12.80 10.47 -11.69
C LEU A 406 12.93 11.64 -10.71
N GLN A 407 12.33 11.55 -9.52
CA GLN A 407 12.28 12.65 -8.55
C GLN A 407 13.65 12.96 -7.94
N GLU A 408 13.98 14.25 -7.86
CA GLU A 408 15.09 14.76 -7.05
C GLU A 408 14.72 14.58 -5.57
N LYS A 409 15.50 13.76 -4.85
CA LYS A 409 15.20 13.42 -3.46
C LYS A 409 15.39 14.63 -2.53
N HIS A 410 14.34 15.43 -2.35
CA HIS A 410 14.23 16.39 -1.26
C HIS A 410 13.52 15.73 -0.07
N HIS A 411 14.23 15.60 1.06
CA HIS A 411 13.71 14.92 2.26
C HIS A 411 13.14 15.97 3.23
N ASP A 412 11.80 16.07 3.40
CA ASP A 412 11.15 16.98 4.36
C ASP A 412 10.89 16.34 5.75
N THR A 413 10.92 15.01 5.86
CA THR A 413 11.04 14.32 7.16
C THR A 413 12.44 13.75 7.26
N VAL A 414 13.28 14.37 8.09
CA VAL A 414 14.69 14.00 8.24
C VAL A 414 14.86 13.13 9.49
N LEU A 415 15.20 11.86 9.30
CA LEU A 415 15.78 11.02 10.34
C LEU A 415 17.31 11.12 10.24
N GLU A 416 17.92 11.91 11.12
CA GLU A 416 19.38 12.00 11.17
C GLU A 416 19.96 10.81 11.93
N ILE A 417 20.65 9.93 11.20
CA ILE A 417 21.45 8.86 11.81
C ILE A 417 22.85 9.38 12.11
N ASN A 418 23.18 9.43 13.39
CA ASN A 418 24.54 9.74 13.82
C ASN A 418 25.44 8.52 13.64
N LEU A 419 26.20 8.49 12.54
CA LEU A 419 27.16 7.41 12.23
C LEU A 419 28.24 7.22 13.31
N LYS A 420 28.63 8.28 14.04
CA LYS A 420 29.57 8.16 15.16
C LYS A 420 28.95 7.44 16.35
N ALA A 421 27.65 7.61 16.57
CA ALA A 421 26.93 6.86 17.61
C ALA A 421 26.86 5.37 17.25
N LEU A 422 26.66 5.02 15.98
CA LEU A 422 26.72 3.63 15.52
C LEU A 422 28.11 3.02 15.72
N GLU A 423 29.18 3.74 15.37
CA GLU A 423 30.56 3.32 15.63
C GLU A 423 30.82 3.12 17.14
N HIS A 424 30.35 4.05 17.97
CA HIS A 424 30.45 3.92 19.43
C HIS A 424 29.73 2.66 19.92
N ASN A 425 28.48 2.44 19.51
CA ASN A 425 27.68 1.27 19.91
C ASN A 425 28.36 -0.03 19.49
N LEU A 426 28.88 -0.12 18.27
CA LEU A 426 29.63 -1.28 17.80
C LEU A 426 30.83 -1.56 18.71
N ASN A 427 31.59 -0.52 19.09
CA ASN A 427 32.73 -0.66 19.98
C ASN A 427 32.32 -1.06 21.41
N VAL A 428 31.16 -0.60 21.90
CA VAL A 428 30.58 -1.07 23.17
C VAL A 428 30.29 -2.56 23.10
N PHE A 429 29.63 -3.05 22.05
CA PHE A 429 29.41 -4.49 21.88
C PHE A 429 30.72 -5.26 21.80
N ARG A 430 31.68 -4.81 20.98
CA ARG A 430 33.03 -5.41 20.91
C ARG A 430 33.72 -5.53 22.26
N SER A 431 33.61 -4.50 23.11
CA SER A 431 34.23 -4.52 24.45
C SER A 431 33.66 -5.60 25.37
N LYS A 432 32.46 -6.11 25.09
CA LYS A 432 31.79 -7.17 25.83
C LYS A 432 32.04 -8.57 25.26
N LEU A 433 32.62 -8.66 24.06
CA LEU A 433 32.90 -9.94 23.40
C LEU A 433 34.31 -10.42 23.72
N ASN A 434 34.46 -11.73 23.92
CA ASN A 434 35.76 -12.37 24.08
C ASN A 434 36.10 -13.21 22.85
N GLY A 435 36.49 -12.54 21.75
CA GLY A 435 36.88 -13.19 20.49
C GLY A 435 35.72 -13.65 19.59
N ALA A 436 34.46 -13.36 19.95
CA ALA A 436 33.31 -13.64 19.10
C ALA A 436 33.24 -12.70 17.90
N LYS A 437 32.84 -13.24 16.73
CA LYS A 437 32.57 -12.47 15.51
C LYS A 437 31.27 -11.66 15.64
N ILE A 438 31.20 -10.54 14.93
CA ILE A 438 30.02 -9.66 14.90
C ILE A 438 29.40 -9.65 13.52
N MET A 439 28.11 -9.99 13.46
CA MET A 439 27.25 -9.70 12.32
C MET A 439 26.37 -8.49 12.63
N CYS A 440 26.29 -7.53 11.70
CA CYS A 440 25.38 -6.40 11.81
C CYS A 440 24.16 -6.58 10.91
N MET A 441 22.96 -6.53 11.48
CA MET A 441 21.72 -6.55 10.71
C MET A 441 21.47 -5.18 10.04
N VAL A 442 21.30 -5.18 8.73
CA VAL A 442 20.97 -4.02 7.89
C VAL A 442 19.68 -4.31 7.11
N LYS A 443 18.61 -4.63 7.85
CA LYS A 443 17.29 -5.03 7.32
C LYS A 443 16.42 -3.81 6.95
N ALA A 444 15.48 -4.00 6.03
CA ALA A 444 14.40 -3.07 5.69
C ALA A 444 14.87 -1.74 5.09
N PHE A 445 15.93 -1.76 4.27
CA PHE A 445 16.57 -0.57 3.71
C PHE A 445 16.99 0.47 4.78
N GLY A 446 17.36 0.00 5.98
CA GLY A 446 17.66 0.88 7.11
C GLY A 446 16.44 1.68 7.58
N TYR A 447 15.23 1.17 7.38
CA TYR A 447 13.96 1.88 7.57
C TYR A 447 13.86 3.19 6.74
N GLY A 448 14.53 3.24 5.58
CA GLY A 448 14.58 4.42 4.72
C GLY A 448 15.68 5.42 5.09
N ALA A 449 16.63 5.03 5.93
CA ALA A 449 17.64 5.91 6.51
C ALA A 449 19.09 5.70 6.00
N GLY A 450 19.26 5.03 4.85
CA GLY A 450 20.56 4.83 4.20
C GLY A 450 21.24 3.51 4.60
N ASP A 451 20.67 2.39 4.16
CA ASP A 451 21.24 1.04 4.31
C ASP A 451 22.66 0.93 3.73
N LEU A 452 22.92 1.58 2.60
CA LEU A 452 24.22 1.56 1.96
C LEU A 452 25.30 2.28 2.77
N GLU A 453 25.00 3.46 3.31
CA GLU A 453 25.93 4.24 4.14
C GLU A 453 26.28 3.49 5.42
N ILE A 454 25.28 2.86 6.05
CA ILE A 454 25.45 2.01 7.22
C ILE A 454 26.29 0.78 6.87
N ALA A 455 25.97 0.07 5.79
CA ALA A 455 26.73 -1.10 5.34
C ALA A 455 28.19 -0.75 5.03
N LYS A 456 28.43 0.35 4.31
CA LYS A 456 29.78 0.87 4.04
C LYS A 456 30.52 1.25 5.32
N LEU A 457 29.83 1.84 6.30
CA LEU A 457 30.41 2.15 7.61
C LEU A 457 30.78 0.86 8.36
N MET A 458 29.86 -0.09 8.50
CA MET A 458 30.10 -1.35 9.21
C MET A 458 31.25 -2.13 8.57
N GLN A 459 31.33 -2.15 7.23
CA GLN A 459 32.47 -2.71 6.51
C GLN A 459 33.78 -2.00 6.82
N ARG A 460 33.83 -0.67 6.81
CA ARG A 460 35.04 0.08 7.20
C ARG A 460 35.44 -0.15 8.66
N GLN A 461 34.45 -0.31 9.53
CA GLN A 461 34.67 -0.62 10.93
C GLN A 461 35.09 -2.08 11.15
N GLY A 462 35.03 -2.94 10.13
CA GLY A 462 35.50 -4.32 10.16
C GLY A 462 34.59 -5.26 10.94
N VAL A 463 33.26 -5.14 10.80
CA VAL A 463 32.37 -6.24 11.23
C VAL A 463 32.61 -7.48 10.35
N ASP A 464 32.31 -8.66 10.87
CA ASP A 464 32.63 -9.93 10.18
C ASP A 464 31.62 -10.29 9.09
N ALA A 465 30.37 -9.86 9.25
CA ALA A 465 29.29 -10.10 8.28
C ALA A 465 28.19 -9.03 8.41
N LEU A 466 27.35 -8.95 7.38
CA LEU A 466 26.08 -8.23 7.39
C LEU A 466 24.93 -9.22 7.27
N GLY A 467 23.76 -8.87 7.79
CA GLY A 467 22.53 -9.64 7.58
C GLY A 467 21.42 -8.78 7.00
N VAL A 468 20.69 -9.30 6.01
CA VAL A 468 19.55 -8.65 5.34
C VAL A 468 18.31 -9.53 5.44
N ALA A 469 17.12 -8.93 5.34
CA ALA A 469 15.88 -9.69 5.47
C ALA A 469 15.60 -10.54 4.23
N TYR A 470 15.80 -9.97 3.04
CA TYR A 470 15.48 -10.56 1.75
C TYR A 470 16.66 -10.41 0.77
N ALA A 471 16.65 -11.21 -0.30
CA ALA A 471 17.77 -11.26 -1.24
C ALA A 471 17.96 -9.95 -2.03
N ASP A 472 16.89 -9.24 -2.37
CA ASP A 472 16.93 -7.97 -3.11
C ASP A 472 17.71 -6.89 -2.36
N GLU A 473 17.56 -6.80 -1.03
CA GLU A 473 18.38 -5.94 -0.17
C GLU A 473 19.87 -6.28 -0.29
N GLY A 474 20.22 -7.57 -0.25
CA GLY A 474 21.61 -8.03 -0.37
C GLY A 474 22.21 -7.78 -1.76
N ILE A 475 21.41 -7.98 -2.82
CA ILE A 475 21.80 -7.73 -4.21
C ILE A 475 22.11 -6.24 -4.41
N ALA A 476 21.27 -5.35 -3.86
CA ALA A 476 21.50 -3.91 -3.91
C ALA A 476 22.82 -3.53 -3.21
N LEU A 477 23.09 -4.08 -2.01
CA LEU A 477 24.36 -3.85 -1.31
C LEU A 477 25.57 -4.39 -2.08
N ARG A 478 25.41 -5.50 -2.80
CA ARG A 478 26.47 -6.06 -3.66
C ARG A 478 26.77 -5.21 -4.87
N ALA A 479 25.74 -4.74 -5.58
CA ALA A 479 25.89 -3.83 -6.71
C ALA A 479 26.68 -2.56 -6.33
N GLU A 480 26.53 -2.12 -5.08
CA GLU A 480 27.19 -0.93 -4.53
C GLU A 480 28.59 -1.19 -3.91
N GLY A 481 29.14 -2.40 -4.13
CA GLY A 481 30.54 -2.72 -3.84
C GLY A 481 30.84 -3.12 -2.39
N ILE A 482 29.84 -3.49 -1.60
CA ILE A 482 30.10 -4.20 -0.34
C ILE A 482 30.81 -5.53 -0.66
N LYS A 483 31.67 -6.00 0.24
CA LYS A 483 32.49 -7.21 0.09
C LYS A 483 32.42 -8.17 1.28
N LEU A 484 31.98 -7.70 2.44
CA LEU A 484 31.72 -8.55 3.62
C LEU A 484 30.66 -9.62 3.33
N PRO A 485 30.75 -10.85 3.85
CA PRO A 485 29.66 -11.83 3.80
C PRO A 485 28.30 -11.20 4.13
N ILE A 486 27.29 -11.47 3.31
CA ILE A 486 25.93 -10.96 3.49
C ILE A 486 24.99 -12.15 3.65
N LEU A 487 24.45 -12.30 4.85
CA LEU A 487 23.49 -13.34 5.19
C LEU A 487 22.08 -12.91 4.79
N VAL A 488 21.38 -13.76 4.05
CA VAL A 488 19.97 -13.56 3.68
C VAL A 488 19.10 -14.38 4.61
N MET A 489 18.43 -13.70 5.55
CA MET A 489 17.66 -14.36 6.62
C MET A 489 16.47 -15.15 6.10
N ASN A 490 15.72 -14.60 5.13
CA ASN A 490 14.62 -15.30 4.49
C ASN A 490 14.97 -15.63 3.04
N ALA A 491 15.74 -16.71 2.85
CA ALA A 491 16.03 -17.23 1.52
C ALA A 491 14.80 -17.98 0.98
N GLU A 492 14.26 -17.51 -0.16
CA GLU A 492 13.12 -18.14 -0.84
C GLU A 492 13.54 -18.63 -2.23
N PRO A 493 12.92 -19.71 -2.75
CA PRO A 493 13.32 -20.34 -4.01
C PRO A 493 13.31 -19.39 -5.22
N ALA A 494 12.35 -18.46 -5.26
CA ALA A 494 12.25 -17.47 -6.32
C ALA A 494 13.47 -16.51 -6.39
N ALA A 495 14.29 -16.45 -5.33
CA ALA A 495 15.42 -15.55 -5.22
C ALA A 495 16.79 -16.25 -5.30
N PHE A 496 16.85 -17.58 -5.42
CA PHE A 496 18.11 -18.34 -5.38
C PHE A 496 19.10 -17.93 -6.45
N ASN A 497 18.64 -17.70 -7.68
CA ASN A 497 19.51 -17.23 -8.77
C ASN A 497 20.21 -15.92 -8.41
N GLY A 498 19.44 -14.96 -7.85
CA GLY A 498 19.98 -13.68 -7.40
C GLY A 498 20.98 -13.83 -6.25
N ILE A 499 20.73 -14.75 -5.32
CA ILE A 499 21.66 -15.08 -4.22
C ILE A 499 22.98 -15.63 -4.78
N ILE A 500 22.90 -16.62 -5.69
CA ILE A 500 24.06 -17.29 -6.28
C ILE A 500 24.89 -16.30 -7.10
N GLU A 501 24.27 -15.58 -8.03
CA GLU A 501 24.91 -14.64 -8.94
C GLU A 501 25.62 -13.49 -8.20
N ASN A 502 25.08 -13.07 -7.05
CA ASN A 502 25.63 -11.98 -6.25
C ASN A 502 26.49 -12.46 -5.07
N ARG A 503 26.75 -13.76 -4.95
CA ARG A 503 27.55 -14.36 -3.85
C ARG A 503 27.04 -13.94 -2.47
N LEU A 504 25.74 -14.06 -2.25
CA LEU A 504 25.09 -13.87 -0.94
C LEU A 504 24.99 -15.23 -0.21
N GLU A 505 24.96 -15.23 1.12
CA GLU A 505 24.98 -16.47 1.92
C GLU A 505 23.57 -16.74 2.49
N PRO A 506 22.82 -17.75 2.03
CA PRO A 506 21.46 -17.97 2.50
C PRO A 506 21.43 -18.61 3.89
N VAL A 507 20.44 -18.21 4.68
CA VAL A 507 20.05 -18.90 5.91
C VAL A 507 19.04 -20.00 5.58
N ILE A 508 19.36 -21.22 6.01
CA ILE A 508 18.56 -22.42 5.83
C ILE A 508 17.82 -22.69 7.15
N TYR A 509 16.50 -22.64 7.08
CA TYR A 509 15.62 -22.76 8.25
C TYR A 509 14.62 -23.93 8.13
N ASN A 510 14.67 -24.72 7.05
CA ASN A 510 13.98 -26.01 6.91
C ASN A 510 14.64 -26.87 5.81
N SER A 511 14.33 -28.17 5.78
CA SER A 511 14.88 -29.15 4.83
C SER A 511 14.51 -28.87 3.38
N ARG A 512 13.29 -28.41 3.12
CA ARG A 512 12.81 -28.08 1.77
C ARG A 512 13.67 -26.99 1.11
N ILE A 513 13.98 -25.93 1.83
CA ILE A 513 14.83 -24.83 1.34
C ILE A 513 16.23 -25.33 1.04
N LEU A 514 16.79 -26.23 1.88
CA LEU A 514 18.08 -26.85 1.61
C LEU A 514 18.07 -27.66 0.30
N ASP A 515 17.07 -28.52 0.10
CA ASP A 515 16.94 -29.35 -1.10
C ASP A 515 16.74 -28.53 -2.38
N GLU A 516 15.90 -27.50 -2.31
CA GLU A 516 15.69 -26.60 -3.44
C GLU A 516 16.96 -25.80 -3.75
N PHE A 517 17.69 -25.33 -2.74
CA PHE A 517 18.92 -24.56 -2.96
C PHE A 517 20.06 -25.43 -3.52
N ILE A 518 20.24 -26.65 -3.01
CA ILE A 518 21.22 -27.60 -3.56
C ILE A 518 20.93 -27.89 -5.02
N ARG A 519 19.67 -28.13 -5.38
CA ARG A 519 19.29 -28.34 -6.80
C ARG A 519 19.68 -27.17 -7.68
N GLU A 520 19.50 -25.95 -7.19
CA GLU A 520 19.92 -24.76 -7.94
C GLU A 520 21.44 -24.65 -8.06
N LEU A 521 22.19 -24.96 -7.00
CA LEU A 521 23.66 -24.99 -7.05
C LEU A 521 24.19 -26.02 -8.06
N ILE A 522 23.56 -27.19 -8.14
CA ILE A 522 23.89 -28.22 -9.16
C ILE A 522 23.66 -27.66 -10.56
N ASN A 523 22.54 -26.95 -10.80
CA ASN A 523 22.26 -26.33 -12.09
C ASN A 523 23.30 -25.26 -12.47
N TYR A 524 23.78 -24.49 -11.49
CA TYR A 524 24.84 -23.50 -11.66
C TYR A 524 26.25 -24.11 -11.72
N GLY A 525 26.41 -25.39 -11.36
CA GLY A 525 27.71 -26.05 -11.27
C GLY A 525 28.59 -25.55 -10.12
N GLU A 526 27.98 -25.03 -9.04
CA GLU A 526 28.68 -24.52 -7.86
C GLU A 526 28.91 -25.63 -6.83
N THR A 527 30.05 -25.56 -6.12
CA THR A 527 30.38 -26.49 -5.03
C THR A 527 30.96 -25.74 -3.84
N GLY A 528 30.75 -26.27 -2.63
CA GLY A 528 31.19 -25.64 -1.39
C GLY A 528 30.58 -24.26 -1.12
N TYR A 529 29.36 -24.00 -1.60
CA TYR A 529 28.70 -22.70 -1.46
C TYR A 529 28.37 -22.40 0.01
N PRO A 530 28.74 -21.24 0.55
CA PRO A 530 28.54 -20.93 1.97
C PRO A 530 27.05 -20.82 2.33
N ILE A 531 26.64 -21.55 3.36
CA ILE A 531 25.28 -21.50 3.92
C ILE A 531 25.32 -21.38 5.44
N HIS A 532 24.20 -20.93 6.02
CA HIS A 532 24.03 -20.83 7.48
C HIS A 532 22.79 -21.60 7.91
N ILE A 533 22.84 -22.23 9.07
CA ILE A 533 21.72 -23.00 9.61
C ILE A 533 21.07 -22.21 10.75
N GLU A 534 19.77 -21.99 10.66
CA GLU A 534 18.97 -21.43 11.75
C GLU A 534 18.20 -22.55 12.47
N LEU A 535 18.33 -22.59 13.79
CA LEU A 535 17.63 -23.52 14.67
C LEU A 535 16.45 -22.84 15.35
N GLU A 536 15.36 -23.56 15.53
CA GLU A 536 14.21 -23.12 16.31
C GLU A 536 14.40 -23.52 17.79
N THR A 537 14.55 -22.53 18.67
CA THR A 537 14.81 -22.74 20.11
C THR A 537 13.72 -22.16 21.03
N GLY A 538 12.58 -21.73 20.47
CA GLY A 538 11.40 -21.33 21.25
C GLY A 538 10.65 -20.08 20.75
N MET A 539 11.13 -19.40 19.71
CA MET A 539 10.41 -18.26 19.12
C MET A 539 9.21 -18.69 18.26
N ASN A 540 9.18 -19.95 17.81
CA ASN A 540 8.16 -20.51 16.92
C ASN A 540 7.93 -19.66 15.66
N ARG A 541 9.02 -19.30 14.96
CA ARG A 541 8.96 -18.43 13.78
C ARG A 541 9.63 -19.04 12.56
N LEU A 542 10.94 -19.27 12.63
CA LEU A 542 11.77 -19.85 11.58
C LEU A 542 12.89 -20.63 12.26
N GLY A 543 13.24 -21.78 11.70
CA GLY A 543 14.37 -22.59 12.13
C GLY A 543 14.05 -24.07 12.11
N LEU A 544 15.11 -24.87 11.97
CA LEU A 544 15.04 -26.33 12.06
C LEU A 544 14.87 -26.76 13.51
N LEU A 545 13.94 -27.69 13.74
CA LEU A 545 13.70 -28.27 15.05
C LEU A 545 14.81 -29.26 15.42
N TYR A 546 15.01 -29.47 16.71
CA TYR A 546 16.06 -30.36 17.23
C TYR A 546 15.94 -31.81 16.70
N ASN A 547 14.72 -32.30 16.48
CA ASN A 547 14.46 -33.63 15.95
C ASN A 547 14.80 -33.77 14.46
N GLU A 548 14.98 -32.68 13.71
CA GLU A 548 15.35 -32.69 12.29
C GLU A 548 16.87 -32.72 12.07
N LEU A 549 17.67 -32.49 13.12
CA LEU A 549 19.13 -32.41 13.03
C LEU A 549 19.82 -33.69 12.51
N PRO A 550 19.41 -34.92 12.89
CA PRO A 550 20.05 -36.13 12.36
C PRO A 550 19.93 -36.26 10.84
N ASP A 551 18.76 -35.91 10.29
CA ASP A 551 18.49 -35.96 8.86
C ASP A 551 19.26 -34.85 8.14
N LEU A 552 19.26 -33.64 8.70
CA LEU A 552 20.04 -32.51 8.21
C LEU A 552 21.54 -32.85 8.14
N CYS A 553 22.13 -33.41 9.19
CA CYS A 553 23.53 -33.81 9.20
C CYS A 553 23.84 -34.88 8.15
N SER A 554 22.93 -35.84 7.97
CA SER A 554 23.08 -36.88 6.95
C SER A 554 23.05 -36.29 5.54
N GLN A 555 22.14 -35.36 5.29
CA GLN A 555 22.00 -34.64 4.03
C GLN A 555 23.23 -33.78 3.74
N LEU A 556 23.66 -32.94 4.69
CA LEU A 556 24.83 -32.06 4.51
C LEU A 556 26.13 -32.83 4.25
N ASN A 557 26.33 -33.98 4.90
CA ASN A 557 27.51 -34.82 4.67
C ASN A 557 27.54 -35.46 3.27
N ALA A 558 26.38 -35.59 2.62
CA ALA A 558 26.24 -36.20 1.31
C ALA A 558 26.30 -35.20 0.14
N GLN A 559 26.31 -33.89 0.42
CA GLN A 559 26.08 -32.83 -0.57
C GLN A 559 27.30 -31.90 -0.64
N PRO A 560 28.27 -32.15 -1.55
CA PRO A 560 29.46 -31.29 -1.71
C PRO A 560 29.13 -29.87 -2.22
N GLU A 561 27.89 -29.61 -2.64
CA GLU A 561 27.42 -28.35 -3.17
C GLU A 561 27.45 -27.22 -2.15
N VAL A 562 27.28 -27.53 -0.86
CA VAL A 562 27.14 -26.55 0.22
C VAL A 562 28.24 -26.70 1.29
N SER A 563 28.55 -25.60 1.97
CA SER A 563 29.49 -25.56 3.09
C SER A 563 28.90 -24.73 4.23
N VAL A 564 28.60 -25.39 5.36
CA VAL A 564 28.03 -24.72 6.54
C VAL A 564 29.07 -23.82 7.20
N GLN A 565 28.80 -22.51 7.22
CA GLN A 565 29.67 -21.49 7.83
C GLN A 565 29.30 -21.21 9.29
N SER A 566 28.02 -21.25 9.63
CA SER A 566 27.56 -21.08 11.01
C SER A 566 26.23 -21.78 11.27
N VAL A 567 25.97 -22.01 12.55
CA VAL A 567 24.69 -22.46 13.10
C VAL A 567 24.31 -21.44 14.17
N PHE A 568 23.08 -20.95 14.15
CA PHE A 568 22.60 -19.96 15.12
C PHE A 568 21.10 -20.13 15.42
N SER A 569 20.62 -19.40 16.42
CA SER A 569 19.20 -19.30 16.75
C SER A 569 18.88 -17.91 17.27
N HIS A 570 17.60 -17.60 17.39
CA HIS A 570 17.12 -16.42 18.09
C HIS A 570 16.97 -16.71 19.58
N LEU A 571 17.39 -15.77 20.43
CA LEU A 571 17.02 -15.83 21.83
C LEU A 571 15.52 -15.59 21.96
N ALA A 572 14.78 -16.60 22.41
CA ALA A 572 13.31 -16.51 22.48
C ALA A 572 12.84 -15.52 23.55
N VAL A 573 13.67 -15.31 24.57
CA VAL A 573 13.48 -14.25 25.57
C VAL A 573 14.83 -13.58 25.81
N SER A 574 14.94 -12.30 25.45
CA SER A 574 16.18 -11.51 25.60
C SER A 574 16.03 -10.29 26.51
N GLU A 575 14.79 -9.90 26.85
CA GLU A 575 14.50 -8.65 27.59
C GLU A 575 13.88 -8.89 28.99
N ASN A 576 13.67 -10.15 29.40
CA ASN A 576 13.04 -10.49 30.69
C ASN A 576 14.02 -11.25 31.61
N PRO A 577 14.57 -10.59 32.65
CA PRO A 577 15.46 -11.24 33.62
C PRO A 577 14.83 -12.43 34.38
N GLY A 578 13.50 -12.49 34.44
CA GLY A 578 12.78 -13.60 35.07
C GLY A 578 12.87 -14.93 34.30
N GLU A 579 13.33 -14.89 33.05
CA GLU A 579 13.46 -16.05 32.15
C GLU A 579 14.94 -16.36 31.82
N ASP A 580 15.90 -15.79 32.55
CA ASP A 580 17.35 -15.99 32.33
C ASP A 580 17.75 -17.47 32.30
N ASP A 581 17.06 -18.32 33.06
CA ASP A 581 17.33 -19.76 33.09
C ASP A 581 16.92 -20.45 31.78
N PHE A 582 15.85 -19.97 31.12
CA PHE A 582 15.48 -20.45 29.80
C PHE A 582 16.46 -19.96 28.73
N THR A 583 16.86 -18.69 28.78
CA THR A 583 17.86 -18.11 27.86
C THR A 583 19.22 -18.82 27.96
N LYS A 584 19.61 -19.34 29.13
CA LYS A 584 20.86 -20.13 29.30
C LYS A 584 20.77 -21.57 28.76
N ILE A 585 19.56 -22.10 28.57
CA ILE A 585 19.35 -23.44 27.99
C ILE A 585 19.51 -23.40 26.47
N GLN A 586 19.17 -22.28 25.84
CA GLN A 586 19.42 -21.99 24.43
C GLN A 586 20.92 -21.80 24.18
#